data_AF-A0A222EPZ7-F1
#
_entry.id   AF-A0A222EPZ7-F1
#
_cell.length_a   1.000
_cell.length_b   1.000
_cell.length_c   1.000
_cell.angle_alpha   90.00
_cell.angle_beta   90.00
_cell.angle_gamma   90.00
#
_symmetry.space_group_name_H-M   'P 1'
#
loop_
_entity.id
_entity.type
_entity.pdbx_description
1 polymer ?
#
loop_
_entity_poly.entity_id
_entity_poly.type
_entity_poly.pdbx_seq_one_letter_code
_entity_poly.pdbx_strand_id
1 'polypeptide(L)'
;MSDKISNLEIEINELKKHDYTLLDGEHSFMLCGTLGGFKASIKKIQYTIIKQILLGLMSGVIIGFGYIACLTVMQGLPSNLESLVLGIIFPGCIILITFLGGALFTSHSLATIPMLKGCLTFREYIKAIVSVLVGNFLGTLLFALLYVAAGGFHNTAEGSIAQKIYETGAHKLYGVADQLMGTLMWGTCAITFIYSFFSGILCNLAVSATLPLTSATKSPTSAILLLVYPILYFAIGGFQHGPANSFFMWMMLLECIFTQDWASTNQTLTPEFIHVLIFFCLSTIPTLLGNWLGGSFLMAGILHTINKKYTTLLFMKLKLEKYEKILMLTKLNKDKIELKKEEKRIKQN
;
A
#
# COMPACT_ATOMS: atom_id res chain seq x y z
N MET A 1 5.03 28.58 -25.58
CA MET A 1 5.77 28.54 -24.28
C MET A 1 5.50 29.79 -23.45
N SER A 2 5.40 30.97 -24.08
CA SER A 2 4.96 32.22 -23.44
C SER A 2 3.60 32.10 -22.74
N ASP A 3 2.58 31.56 -23.42
CA ASP A 3 1.22 31.45 -22.84
C ASP A 3 1.16 30.52 -21.62
N LYS A 4 1.97 29.45 -21.62
CA LYS A 4 2.08 28.53 -20.47
C LYS A 4 2.73 29.22 -19.27
N ILE A 5 3.74 30.06 -19.49
CA ILE A 5 4.39 30.85 -18.44
C ILE A 5 3.41 31.88 -17.87
N SER A 6 2.70 32.61 -18.75
CA SER A 6 1.71 33.60 -18.34
C SER A 6 0.58 32.98 -17.51
N ASN A 7 0.01 31.85 -17.95
CA ASN A 7 -1.03 31.15 -17.20
C ASN A 7 -0.55 30.66 -15.82
N LEU A 8 0.69 30.15 -15.74
CA LEU A 8 1.30 29.74 -14.46
C LEU A 8 1.51 30.93 -13.52
N GLU A 9 1.94 32.07 -14.03
CA GLU A 9 2.13 33.29 -13.24
C GLU A 9 0.80 33.82 -12.68
N ILE A 10 -0.27 33.79 -13.48
CA ILE A 10 -1.63 34.13 -13.01
C ILE A 10 -2.04 33.21 -11.87
N GLU A 11 -1.89 31.90 -12.02
CA GLU A 11 -2.30 30.93 -11.01
C GLU A 11 -1.45 31.03 -9.71
N ILE A 12 -0.15 31.30 -9.83
CA ILE A 12 0.73 31.59 -8.68
C ILE A 12 0.29 32.85 -7.95
N ASN A 13 -0.03 33.92 -8.69
CA ASN A 13 -0.47 35.18 -8.09
C ASN A 13 -1.80 35.02 -7.35
N GLU A 14 -2.75 34.25 -7.89
CA GLU A 14 -3.98 33.93 -7.16
C GLU A 14 -3.72 33.14 -5.88
N LEU A 15 -2.84 32.13 -5.93
CA LEU A 15 -2.49 31.34 -4.74
C LEU A 15 -1.81 32.20 -3.66
N LYS A 16 -0.94 33.15 -4.05
CA LYS A 16 -0.24 34.06 -3.13
C LYS A 16 -1.16 35.01 -2.35
N LYS A 17 -2.41 35.22 -2.81
CA LYS A 17 -3.38 36.06 -2.09
C LYS A 17 -3.89 35.42 -0.81
N HIS A 18 -3.74 34.11 -0.65
CA HIS A 18 -4.19 33.41 0.54
C HIS A 18 -3.23 33.58 1.71
N ASP A 19 -3.78 33.79 2.90
CA ASP A 19 -3.00 33.81 4.15
C ASP A 19 -2.70 32.38 4.62
N TYR A 20 -1.42 32.03 4.59
CA TYR A 20 -0.91 30.72 5.01
C TYR A 20 -0.42 30.69 6.46
N THR A 21 -0.39 31.82 7.18
CA THR A 21 0.11 31.90 8.57
C THR A 21 -0.69 30.99 9.51
N LEU A 22 -1.96 30.71 9.18
CA LEU A 22 -2.79 29.75 9.90
C LEU A 22 -2.17 28.34 9.96
N LEU A 23 -1.34 27.95 8.99
CA LEU A 23 -0.64 26.66 9.00
C LEU A 23 0.59 26.65 9.91
N ASP A 24 1.15 27.82 10.20
CA ASP A 24 2.42 27.97 10.93
C ASP A 24 2.22 28.12 12.45
N GLY A 25 0.97 28.32 12.90
CA GLY A 25 0.61 28.35 14.33
C GLY A 25 0.74 26.99 15.03
N GLU A 26 0.63 27.01 16.36
CA GLU A 26 0.54 25.77 17.14
C GLU A 26 -0.83 25.11 16.96
N HIS A 27 -0.80 23.81 16.65
CA HIS A 27 -1.99 23.02 16.40
C HIS A 27 -2.02 21.79 17.31
N SER A 28 -3.22 21.27 17.55
CA SER A 28 -3.40 19.99 18.22
C SER A 28 -2.63 18.88 17.48
N PHE A 29 -2.15 17.89 18.23
CA PHE A 29 -1.42 16.75 17.66
C PHE A 29 -2.23 16.03 16.57
N MET A 30 -3.57 15.99 16.70
CA MET A 30 -4.48 15.40 15.72
C MET A 30 -4.42 16.12 14.37
N LEU A 31 -4.43 17.46 14.39
CA LEU A 31 -4.34 18.28 13.19
C LEU A 31 -2.94 18.20 12.59
N CYS A 32 -1.88 18.31 13.40
CA CYS A 32 -0.49 18.10 12.98
C CYS A 32 -0.31 16.75 12.28
N GLY A 33 -0.88 15.69 12.86
CA GLY A 33 -0.89 14.35 12.27
C GLY A 33 -1.58 14.32 10.91
N THR A 34 -2.78 14.87 10.81
CA THR A 34 -3.53 14.93 9.54
C THR A 34 -2.77 15.66 8.45
N LEU A 35 -2.26 16.87 8.73
CA LEU A 35 -1.50 17.67 7.78
C LEU A 35 -0.18 16.99 7.38
N GLY A 36 0.53 16.43 8.36
CA GLY A 36 1.77 15.69 8.15
C GLY A 36 1.56 14.42 7.31
N GLY A 37 0.48 13.67 7.57
CA GLY A 37 0.11 12.48 6.81
C GLY A 37 -0.17 12.79 5.35
N PHE A 38 -0.94 13.85 5.07
CA PHE A 38 -1.13 14.31 3.69
C PHE A 38 0.17 14.76 3.04
N LYS A 39 1.00 15.56 3.72
CA LYS A 39 2.31 16.00 3.20
C LYS A 39 3.23 14.82 2.89
N ALA A 40 3.27 13.82 3.77
CA ALA A 40 4.03 12.59 3.57
C ALA A 40 3.51 11.79 2.37
N SER A 41 2.19 11.64 2.25
CA SER A 41 1.57 10.94 1.11
C SER A 41 1.94 11.58 -0.23
N ILE A 42 1.85 12.92 -0.33
CA ILE A 42 2.21 13.68 -1.54
C ILE A 42 3.69 13.49 -1.88
N LYS A 43 4.57 13.65 -0.89
CA LYS A 43 6.01 13.49 -1.07
C LYS A 43 6.38 12.09 -1.55
N LYS A 44 5.73 11.06 -0.99
CA LYS A 44 5.96 9.66 -1.40
C LYS A 44 5.56 9.43 -2.86
N ILE A 45 4.42 9.95 -3.32
CA ILE A 45 3.98 9.81 -4.73
C ILE A 45 5.01 10.37 -5.72
N GLN A 46 5.73 11.44 -5.35
CA GLN A 46 6.69 12.10 -6.22
C GLN A 46 8.05 11.37 -6.37
N TYR A 47 8.24 10.23 -5.70
CA TYR A 47 9.44 9.42 -5.89
C TYR A 47 9.54 8.81 -7.30
N THR A 48 10.77 8.51 -7.71
CA THR A 48 11.04 7.84 -8.99
C THR A 48 10.46 6.43 -9.01
N ILE A 49 10.13 5.89 -10.19
CA ILE A 49 9.57 4.52 -10.35
C ILE A 49 10.44 3.50 -9.61
N ILE A 50 11.75 3.54 -9.85
CA ILE A 50 12.70 2.61 -9.26
C ILE A 50 12.63 2.68 -7.73
N LYS A 51 12.59 3.89 -7.16
CA LYS A 51 12.46 4.06 -5.72
C LYS A 51 11.12 3.51 -5.20
N GLN A 52 10.00 3.72 -5.91
CA GLN A 52 8.70 3.14 -5.53
C GLN A 52 8.74 1.61 -5.50
N ILE A 53 9.30 1.00 -6.55
CA ILE A 53 9.41 -0.47 -6.66
C ILE A 53 10.30 -1.01 -5.54
N LEU A 54 11.48 -0.42 -5.30
CA LEU A 54 12.39 -0.88 -4.25
C LEU A 54 11.79 -0.76 -2.84
N LEU A 55 11.13 0.37 -2.54
CA LEU A 55 10.44 0.53 -1.27
C LEU A 55 9.27 -0.44 -1.13
N GLY A 56 8.56 -0.72 -2.23
CA GLY A 56 7.50 -1.71 -2.29
C GLY A 56 8.00 -3.13 -2.07
N LEU A 57 9.11 -3.49 -2.72
CA LEU A 57 9.79 -4.78 -2.64
C LEU A 57 10.25 -5.06 -1.21
N MET A 58 10.95 -4.10 -0.59
CA MET A 58 11.34 -4.21 0.82
C MET A 58 10.12 -4.44 1.72
N SER A 59 9.02 -3.74 1.46
CA SER A 59 7.79 -3.89 2.26
C SER A 59 7.15 -5.27 2.06
N GLY A 60 7.16 -5.80 0.84
CA GLY A 60 6.66 -7.15 0.55
C GLY A 60 7.51 -8.23 1.24
N VAL A 61 8.83 -8.08 1.26
CA VAL A 61 9.73 -9.01 1.97
C VAL A 61 9.42 -9.04 3.47
N ILE A 62 9.26 -7.87 4.10
CA ILE A 62 8.94 -7.76 5.53
C ILE A 62 7.56 -8.36 5.84
N ILE A 63 6.57 -8.17 4.95
CA ILE A 63 5.27 -8.84 5.08
C ILE A 63 5.42 -10.37 5.07
N GLY A 64 6.28 -10.91 4.19
CA GLY A 64 6.58 -12.34 4.14
C GLY A 64 7.15 -12.87 5.45
N PHE A 65 8.17 -12.21 6.02
CA PHE A 65 8.70 -12.53 7.35
C PHE A 65 7.60 -12.52 8.42
N GLY A 66 6.74 -11.50 8.38
CA GLY A 66 5.61 -11.37 9.28
C GLY A 66 4.65 -12.54 9.26
N TYR A 67 4.23 -12.94 8.06
CA TYR A 67 3.33 -14.07 7.90
C TYR A 67 3.94 -15.37 8.36
N ILE A 68 5.19 -15.67 7.97
CA ILE A 68 5.85 -16.90 8.43
C ILE A 68 5.96 -16.93 9.95
N ALA A 69 6.31 -15.82 10.60
CA ALA A 69 6.35 -15.75 12.06
C ALA A 69 4.99 -16.05 12.69
N CYS A 70 3.90 -15.45 12.17
CA CYS A 70 2.54 -15.70 12.67
C CYS A 70 2.10 -17.15 12.42
N LEU A 71 2.27 -17.65 11.19
CA LEU A 71 1.83 -18.97 10.77
C LEU A 71 2.59 -20.11 11.46
N THR A 72 3.86 -19.89 11.78
CA THR A 72 4.66 -20.81 12.61
C THR A 72 4.05 -20.98 13.99
N VAL A 73 3.64 -19.88 14.63
CA VAL A 73 3.02 -19.93 15.96
C VAL A 73 1.60 -20.51 15.88
N MET A 74 0.83 -20.16 14.85
CA MET A 74 -0.55 -20.60 14.67
C MET A 74 -0.70 -22.12 14.46
N GLN A 75 0.31 -22.82 13.91
CA GLN A 75 0.29 -24.29 13.74
C GLN A 75 0.00 -25.04 15.05
N GLY A 76 0.51 -24.55 16.17
CA GLY A 76 0.36 -25.20 17.48
C GLY A 76 -0.82 -24.67 18.30
N LEU A 77 -1.69 -23.82 17.73
CA LEU A 77 -2.72 -23.11 18.46
C LEU A 77 -4.14 -23.50 18.02
N PRO A 78 -5.12 -23.43 18.95
CA PRO A 78 -6.54 -23.46 18.60
C PRO A 78 -6.93 -22.33 17.65
N SER A 79 -7.84 -22.63 16.71
CA SER A 79 -8.28 -21.70 15.65
C SER A 79 -8.82 -20.36 16.16
N ASN A 80 -9.47 -20.35 17.33
CA ASN A 80 -10.00 -19.13 17.95
C ASN A 80 -8.92 -18.19 18.52
N LEU A 81 -7.69 -18.66 18.70
CA LEU A 81 -6.56 -17.85 19.19
C LEU A 81 -5.64 -17.36 18.06
N GLU A 82 -5.78 -17.89 16.86
CA GLU A 82 -4.92 -17.54 15.73
C GLU A 82 -5.01 -16.07 15.32
N SER A 83 -6.22 -15.52 15.30
CA SER A 83 -6.44 -14.09 14.98
C SER A 83 -5.80 -13.16 16.02
N LEU A 84 -5.72 -13.60 17.28
CA LEU A 84 -5.04 -12.86 18.35
C LEU A 84 -3.52 -12.83 18.13
N VAL A 85 -2.93 -13.96 17.72
CA VAL A 85 -1.50 -14.03 17.37
C VAL A 85 -1.17 -13.10 16.21
N LEU A 86 -1.99 -13.13 15.15
CA LEU A 86 -1.86 -12.19 14.05
C LEU A 86 -1.95 -10.74 14.55
N GLY A 87 -2.91 -10.44 15.44
CA GLY A 87 -3.07 -9.12 16.07
C GLY A 87 -1.86 -8.63 16.87
N ILE A 88 -1.16 -9.52 17.56
CA ILE A 88 -0.04 -9.17 18.45
C ILE A 88 1.30 -9.09 17.69
N ILE A 89 1.56 -10.05 16.79
CA ILE A 89 2.86 -10.17 16.11
C ILE A 89 2.91 -9.32 14.84
N PHE A 90 1.84 -9.28 14.04
CA PHE A 90 1.83 -8.61 12.76
C PHE A 90 2.10 -7.09 12.81
N PRO A 91 1.74 -6.33 13.87
CA PRO A 91 2.14 -4.94 14.02
C PRO A 91 3.64 -4.68 13.87
N GLY A 92 4.48 -5.61 14.32
CA GLY A 92 5.94 -5.53 14.17
C GLY A 92 6.37 -5.32 12.72
N CYS A 93 5.66 -5.91 11.77
CA CYS A 93 5.97 -5.83 10.34
C CYS A 93 5.78 -4.40 9.82
N ILE A 94 4.67 -3.77 10.17
CA ILE A 94 4.37 -2.41 9.72
C ILE A 94 5.27 -1.40 10.44
N ILE A 95 5.65 -1.67 11.70
CA ILE A 95 6.66 -0.86 12.41
C ILE A 95 7.97 -0.89 11.62
N LEU A 96 8.49 -2.08 11.27
CA LEU A 96 9.70 -2.21 10.47
C LEU A 96 9.58 -1.51 9.10
N ILE A 97 8.47 -1.72 8.40
CA ILE A 97 8.20 -1.06 7.11
C ILE A 97 8.21 0.46 7.27
N THR A 98 7.57 0.99 8.31
CA THR A 98 7.46 2.43 8.54
C THR A 98 8.83 3.05 8.83
N PHE A 99 9.62 2.43 9.71
CA PHE A 99 10.92 2.95 10.13
C PHE A 99 12.02 2.80 9.07
N LEU A 100 11.96 1.75 8.25
CA LEU A 100 12.84 1.60 7.08
C LEU A 100 12.42 2.51 5.92
N GLY A 101 11.33 3.25 6.04
CA GLY A 101 10.83 4.17 5.03
C GLY A 101 10.13 3.48 3.86
N GLY A 102 9.67 2.23 4.07
CA GLY A 102 8.93 1.43 3.11
C GLY A 102 7.63 2.08 2.62
N ALA A 103 7.08 1.46 1.59
CA ALA A 103 5.95 1.95 0.85
C ALA A 103 4.99 0.81 0.54
N LEU A 104 3.72 1.00 0.89
CA LEU A 104 2.64 0.09 0.56
C LEU A 104 1.60 0.80 -0.30
N PHE A 105 1.00 0.07 -1.23
CA PHE A 105 -0.17 0.49 -2.00
C PHE A 105 -1.26 1.15 -1.13
N THR A 106 -1.56 0.53 0.01
CA THR A 106 -2.55 0.96 0.99
C THR A 106 -2.28 2.36 1.52
N SER A 107 -1.04 2.64 1.93
CA SER A 107 -0.63 3.99 2.37
C SER A 107 -0.63 5.04 1.24
N HIS A 108 -0.31 4.63 0.01
CA HIS A 108 -0.28 5.54 -1.16
C HIS A 108 -1.68 5.99 -1.57
N SER A 109 -2.71 5.18 -1.31
CA SER A 109 -4.11 5.56 -1.56
C SER A 109 -4.54 6.82 -0.81
N LEU A 110 -3.92 7.17 0.32
CA LEU A 110 -4.20 8.41 1.07
C LEU A 110 -3.96 9.68 0.24
N ALA A 111 -3.09 9.61 -0.78
CA ALA A 111 -2.78 10.72 -1.66
C ALA A 111 -3.89 11.03 -2.69
N THR A 112 -5.01 10.30 -2.68
CA THR A 112 -6.12 10.50 -3.61
C THR A 112 -6.78 11.87 -3.45
N ILE A 113 -7.09 12.29 -2.22
CA ILE A 113 -7.67 13.63 -1.98
C ILE A 113 -6.70 14.75 -2.43
N PRO A 114 -5.41 14.74 -2.05
CA PRO A 114 -4.44 15.69 -2.62
C PRO A 114 -4.37 15.70 -4.15
N MET A 115 -4.47 14.53 -4.80
CA MET A 115 -4.52 14.42 -6.25
C MET A 115 -5.77 15.08 -6.84
N LEU A 116 -6.95 14.80 -6.28
CA LEU A 116 -8.21 15.43 -6.70
C LEU A 116 -8.23 16.94 -6.46
N LYS A 117 -7.45 17.43 -5.49
CA LYS A 117 -7.24 18.87 -5.20
C LYS A 117 -6.13 19.50 -6.04
N GLY A 118 -5.53 18.75 -6.97
CA GLY A 118 -4.54 19.27 -7.93
C GLY A 118 -3.12 19.40 -7.40
N CYS A 119 -2.80 18.88 -6.20
CA CYS A 119 -1.41 18.84 -5.71
C CYS A 119 -0.56 17.86 -6.53
N LEU A 120 -1.19 16.79 -7.00
CA LEU A 120 -0.59 15.73 -7.81
C LEU A 120 -1.38 15.59 -9.10
N THR A 121 -0.70 15.27 -10.20
CA THR A 121 -1.39 14.86 -11.42
C THR A 121 -1.89 13.42 -11.29
N PHE A 122 -2.97 13.08 -11.98
CA PHE A 122 -3.47 11.70 -12.03
C PHE A 122 -2.40 10.71 -12.50
N ARG A 123 -1.56 11.12 -13.47
CA ARG A 123 -0.44 10.32 -13.97
C ARG A 123 0.63 10.07 -12.90
N GLU A 124 1.03 11.08 -12.13
CA GLU A 124 1.97 10.91 -11.00
C GLU A 124 1.41 9.90 -9.99
N TYR A 125 0.13 10.05 -9.64
CA TYR A 125 -0.56 9.20 -8.67
C TYR A 125 -0.65 7.73 -9.13
N ILE A 126 -1.20 7.45 -10.31
CA ILE A 126 -1.36 6.08 -10.82
C ILE A 126 0.00 5.42 -11.03
N LYS A 127 0.98 6.14 -11.58
CA LYS A 127 2.33 5.63 -11.77
C LYS A 127 2.95 5.20 -10.44
N ALA A 128 2.83 6.02 -9.40
CA ALA A 128 3.39 5.70 -8.09
C ALA A 128 2.68 4.53 -7.42
N ILE A 129 1.34 4.54 -7.39
CA ILE A 129 0.54 3.52 -6.68
C ILE A 129 0.67 2.13 -7.35
N VAL A 130 0.73 2.08 -8.69
CA VAL A 130 0.98 0.83 -9.41
C VAL A 130 2.42 0.37 -9.22
N SER A 131 3.40 1.27 -9.29
CA SER A 131 4.83 0.91 -9.11
C SER A 131 5.10 0.32 -7.71
N VAL A 132 4.52 0.91 -6.66
CA VAL A 132 4.67 0.38 -5.30
C VAL A 132 3.93 -0.95 -5.13
N LEU A 133 2.76 -1.12 -5.76
CA LEU A 133 2.01 -2.37 -5.70
C LEU A 133 2.77 -3.50 -6.39
N VAL A 134 3.35 -3.25 -7.57
CA VAL A 134 4.24 -4.19 -8.26
C VAL A 134 5.43 -4.52 -7.35
N GLY A 135 6.05 -3.52 -6.73
CA GLY A 135 7.08 -3.74 -5.72
C GLY A 135 6.59 -4.65 -4.58
N ASN A 136 5.41 -4.41 -4.02
CA ASN A 136 4.86 -5.22 -2.93
C ASN A 136 4.69 -6.69 -3.34
N PHE A 137 4.16 -6.95 -4.54
CA PHE A 137 4.02 -8.32 -5.08
C PHE A 137 5.36 -8.99 -5.36
N LEU A 138 6.33 -8.25 -5.93
CA LEU A 138 7.67 -8.77 -6.16
C LEU A 138 8.41 -9.06 -4.85
N GLY A 139 8.17 -8.26 -3.81
CA GLY A 139 8.76 -8.44 -2.50
C GLY A 139 8.26 -9.71 -1.79
N THR A 140 6.94 -9.93 -1.79
CA THR A 140 6.37 -11.16 -1.24
C THR A 140 6.78 -12.39 -2.05
N LEU A 141 6.87 -12.28 -3.39
CA LEU A 141 7.37 -13.35 -4.25
C LEU A 141 8.84 -13.67 -3.95
N LEU A 142 9.69 -12.65 -3.87
CA LEU A 142 11.12 -12.83 -3.55
C LEU A 142 11.28 -13.53 -2.21
N PHE A 143 10.54 -13.10 -1.19
CA PHE A 143 10.57 -13.75 0.11
C PHE A 143 10.07 -15.20 0.02
N ALA A 144 8.95 -15.46 -0.66
CA ALA A 144 8.38 -16.79 -0.81
C ALA A 144 9.37 -17.76 -1.50
N LEU A 145 10.03 -17.32 -2.58
CA LEU A 145 11.08 -18.09 -3.26
C LEU A 145 12.25 -18.41 -2.33
N LEU A 146 12.75 -17.41 -1.59
CA LEU A 146 13.84 -17.60 -0.64
C LEU A 146 13.45 -18.53 0.51
N TYR A 147 12.21 -18.43 0.99
CA TYR A 147 11.68 -19.28 2.06
C TYR A 147 11.59 -20.73 1.61
N VAL A 148 11.04 -21.00 0.43
CA VAL A 148 11.00 -22.36 -0.15
C VAL A 148 12.42 -22.89 -0.40
N ALA A 149 13.31 -22.08 -0.97
CA ALA A 149 14.71 -22.47 -1.20
C ALA A 149 15.48 -22.73 0.11
N ALA A 150 15.10 -22.10 1.22
CA ALA A 150 15.63 -22.36 2.55
C ALA A 150 15.04 -23.62 3.22
N GLY A 151 14.22 -24.39 2.50
CA GLY A 151 13.57 -25.60 3.01
C GLY A 151 12.22 -25.34 3.68
N GLY A 152 11.56 -24.21 3.45
CA GLY A 152 10.24 -23.91 4.04
C GLY A 152 9.14 -24.93 3.72
N PHE A 153 9.30 -25.70 2.64
CA PHE A 153 8.44 -26.82 2.26
C PHE A 153 9.07 -28.20 2.49
N HIS A 154 10.08 -28.28 3.37
CA HIS A 154 10.68 -29.56 3.73
C HIS A 154 9.68 -30.48 4.47
N ASN A 155 8.49 -30.03 4.89
CA ASN A 155 7.50 -30.90 5.49
C ASN A 155 6.13 -30.44 5.01
N THR A 156 5.39 -31.35 4.39
CA THR A 156 4.03 -31.13 3.86
C THR A 156 3.02 -32.08 4.49
N ALA A 157 3.40 -32.83 5.53
CA ALA A 157 2.49 -33.69 6.27
C ALA A 157 1.41 -32.90 7.02
N GLU A 158 0.43 -33.63 7.56
CA GLU A 158 -0.64 -33.02 8.35
C GLU A 158 -0.07 -32.23 9.55
N GLY A 159 -0.58 -31.01 9.75
CA GLY A 159 -0.11 -30.07 10.77
C GLY A 159 1.17 -29.31 10.41
N SER A 160 1.68 -29.45 9.19
CA SER A 160 2.87 -28.73 8.72
C SER A 160 2.62 -27.24 8.48
N ILE A 161 3.72 -26.49 8.38
CA ILE A 161 3.68 -25.07 7.99
C ILE A 161 3.13 -24.86 6.58
N ALA A 162 3.46 -25.75 5.64
CA ALA A 162 2.96 -25.70 4.28
C ALA A 162 1.42 -25.79 4.27
N GLN A 163 0.87 -26.79 4.98
CA GLN A 163 -0.58 -26.93 5.15
C GLN A 163 -1.20 -25.68 5.77
N LYS A 164 -0.60 -25.15 6.86
CA LYS A 164 -1.16 -23.99 7.53
C LYS A 164 -1.18 -22.75 6.64
N ILE A 165 -0.15 -22.56 5.81
CA ILE A 165 -0.08 -21.49 4.82
C ILE A 165 -1.21 -21.65 3.80
N TYR A 166 -1.39 -22.85 3.25
CA TYR A 166 -2.44 -23.14 2.28
C TYR A 166 -3.84 -22.91 2.87
N GLU A 167 -4.14 -23.47 4.04
CA GLU A 167 -5.42 -23.32 4.74
C GLU A 167 -5.74 -21.86 5.05
N THR A 168 -4.75 -21.10 5.52
CA THR A 168 -4.93 -19.67 5.80
C THR A 168 -5.17 -18.88 4.51
N GLY A 169 -4.53 -19.28 3.42
CA GLY A 169 -4.79 -18.76 2.08
C GLY A 169 -6.22 -19.08 1.63
N ALA A 170 -6.61 -20.35 1.66
CA ALA A 170 -7.94 -20.81 1.29
C ALA A 170 -9.04 -20.11 2.11
N HIS A 171 -8.87 -19.93 3.42
CA HIS A 171 -9.84 -19.24 4.28
C HIS A 171 -10.10 -17.78 3.84
N LYS A 172 -9.18 -17.13 3.13
CA LYS A 172 -9.40 -15.80 2.55
C LYS A 172 -10.34 -15.80 1.33
N LEU A 173 -10.71 -16.97 0.82
CA LEU A 173 -11.73 -17.14 -0.22
C LEU A 173 -13.14 -17.32 0.37
N TYR A 174 -13.32 -17.23 1.69
CA TYR A 174 -14.61 -17.43 2.36
C TYR A 174 -15.27 -18.74 1.90
N GLY A 175 -16.57 -18.74 1.58
CA GLY A 175 -17.30 -19.95 1.18
C GLY A 175 -16.88 -20.56 -0.16
N VAL A 176 -16.02 -19.90 -0.95
CA VAL A 176 -15.41 -20.53 -2.16
C VAL A 176 -14.33 -21.53 -1.77
N ALA A 177 -13.72 -21.40 -0.58
CA ALA A 177 -12.69 -22.33 -0.10
C ALA A 177 -13.18 -23.78 -0.10
N ASP A 178 -14.40 -24.01 0.40
CA ASP A 178 -15.03 -25.35 0.50
C ASP A 178 -15.39 -25.94 -0.87
N GLN A 179 -15.43 -25.10 -1.92
CA GLN A 179 -15.82 -25.47 -3.27
C GLN A 179 -14.63 -25.57 -4.25
N LEU A 180 -13.39 -25.38 -3.77
CA LEU A 180 -12.19 -25.40 -4.62
C LEU A 180 -11.97 -26.74 -5.35
N MET A 181 -12.46 -27.85 -4.79
CA MET A 181 -12.38 -29.20 -5.38
C MET A 181 -13.67 -29.64 -6.08
N GLY A 182 -14.66 -28.75 -6.18
CA GLY A 182 -15.99 -29.06 -6.67
C GLY A 182 -16.46 -28.09 -7.76
N THR A 183 -17.78 -28.04 -7.96
CA THR A 183 -18.37 -27.08 -8.90
C THR A 183 -18.47 -25.71 -8.25
N LEU A 184 -17.77 -24.72 -8.83
CA LEU A 184 -17.86 -23.33 -8.40
C LEU A 184 -19.26 -22.78 -8.70
N MET A 185 -19.98 -22.35 -7.67
CA MET A 185 -21.28 -21.72 -7.85
C MET A 185 -21.12 -20.22 -8.09
N TRP A 186 -21.80 -19.69 -9.09
CA TRP A 186 -21.75 -18.25 -9.39
C TRP A 186 -22.13 -17.38 -8.18
N GLY A 187 -23.10 -17.83 -7.37
CA GLY A 187 -23.53 -17.13 -6.15
C GLY A 187 -22.45 -17.05 -5.08
N THR A 188 -21.69 -18.13 -4.83
CA THR A 188 -20.60 -18.13 -3.84
C THR A 188 -19.44 -17.27 -4.33
N CYS A 189 -19.10 -17.32 -5.62
CA CYS A 189 -18.09 -16.43 -6.20
C CYS A 189 -18.43 -14.95 -6.01
N ALA A 190 -19.68 -14.56 -6.29
CA ALA A 190 -20.14 -13.18 -6.12
C ALA A 190 -20.09 -12.73 -4.66
N ILE A 191 -20.52 -13.59 -3.73
CA ILE A 191 -20.48 -13.30 -2.28
C ILE A 191 -19.03 -13.17 -1.79
N THR A 192 -18.13 -14.07 -2.19
CA THR A 192 -16.70 -13.98 -1.85
C THR A 192 -16.09 -12.67 -2.35
N PHE A 193 -16.39 -12.27 -3.60
CA PHE A 193 -15.92 -11.00 -4.13
C PHE A 193 -16.40 -9.81 -3.27
N ILE A 194 -17.68 -9.80 -2.89
CA ILE A 194 -18.26 -8.75 -2.04
C ILE A 194 -17.58 -8.74 -0.67
N TYR A 195 -17.46 -9.90 -0.01
CA TYR A 195 -16.81 -9.99 1.29
C TYR A 195 -15.35 -9.54 1.24
N SER A 196 -14.57 -9.97 0.24
CA SER A 196 -13.19 -9.53 0.05
C SER A 196 -13.10 -8.02 -0.21
N PHE A 197 -14.03 -7.46 -0.97
CA PHE A 197 -14.10 -6.02 -1.23
C PHE A 197 -14.36 -5.21 0.04
N PHE A 198 -15.43 -5.51 0.79
CA PHE A 198 -15.75 -4.78 2.02
C PHE A 198 -14.72 -5.01 3.13
N SER A 199 -14.17 -6.23 3.22
CA SER A 199 -13.04 -6.55 4.09
C SER A 199 -11.83 -5.69 3.77
N GLY A 200 -11.54 -5.49 2.47
CA GLY A 200 -10.52 -4.56 2.01
C GLY A 200 -10.76 -3.11 2.44
N ILE A 201 -12.01 -2.64 2.42
CA ILE A 201 -12.36 -1.28 2.88
C ILE A 201 -12.02 -1.13 4.37
N LEU A 202 -12.46 -2.07 5.20
CA LEU A 202 -12.24 -2.04 6.64
C LEU A 202 -10.75 -2.11 6.99
N CYS A 203 -10.00 -2.97 6.29
CA CYS A 203 -8.55 -3.04 6.45
C CYS A 203 -7.90 -1.69 6.20
N ASN A 204 -8.17 -1.05 5.06
CA ASN A 204 -7.42 0.15 4.70
C ASN A 204 -7.93 1.44 5.37
N LEU A 205 -9.12 1.42 5.99
CA LEU A 205 -9.48 2.44 6.98
C LEU A 205 -8.45 2.47 8.12
N ALA A 206 -8.12 1.32 8.69
CA ALA A 206 -7.12 1.23 9.76
C ALA A 206 -5.68 1.47 9.26
N VAL A 207 -5.29 0.81 8.16
CA VAL A 207 -3.90 0.85 7.67
C VAL A 207 -3.52 2.24 7.14
N SER A 208 -4.38 2.92 6.39
CA SER A 208 -4.04 4.25 5.85
C SER A 208 -3.96 5.33 6.94
N ALA A 209 -4.65 5.15 8.07
CA ALA A 209 -4.57 6.05 9.24
C ALA A 209 -3.20 6.05 9.92
N THR A 210 -2.35 5.05 9.67
CA THR A 210 -1.00 4.99 10.22
C THR A 210 -0.12 6.17 9.80
N LEU A 211 -0.29 6.69 8.57
CA LEU A 211 0.46 7.86 8.08
C LEU A 211 0.18 9.12 8.91
N PRO A 212 -1.08 9.55 9.09
CA PRO A 212 -1.38 10.70 9.92
C PRO A 212 -1.07 10.44 11.41
N LEU A 213 -1.30 9.23 11.92
CA LEU A 213 -0.96 8.89 13.32
C LEU A 213 0.54 9.03 13.61
N THR A 214 1.40 8.44 12.76
CA THR A 214 2.86 8.56 12.92
C THR A 214 3.37 9.97 12.66
N SER A 215 2.64 10.77 11.87
CA SER A 215 2.96 12.18 11.65
C SER A 215 2.57 13.09 12.83
N ALA A 216 1.74 12.61 13.76
CA ALA A 216 1.29 13.38 14.92
C ALA A 216 2.36 13.52 16.01
N THR A 217 3.44 12.76 15.93
CA THR A 217 4.51 12.73 16.93
C THR A 217 5.90 12.72 16.29
N LYS A 218 6.90 13.17 17.04
CA LYS A 218 8.33 13.04 16.69
C LYS A 218 9.03 11.93 17.47
N SER A 219 8.39 11.37 18.50
CA SER A 219 8.95 10.31 19.32
C SER A 219 8.81 8.96 18.63
N PRO A 220 9.92 8.24 18.37
CA PRO A 220 9.89 6.87 17.85
C PRO A 220 9.01 5.93 18.69
N THR A 221 9.13 6.01 20.02
CA THR A 221 8.36 5.16 20.95
C THR A 221 6.86 5.42 20.83
N SER A 222 6.45 6.68 20.74
CA SER A 222 5.04 7.02 20.54
C SER A 222 4.54 6.56 19.17
N ALA A 223 5.36 6.68 18.12
CA ALA A 223 5.01 6.21 16.79
C ALA A 223 4.77 4.69 16.77
N ILE A 224 5.61 3.91 17.46
CA ILE A 224 5.44 2.46 17.63
C ILE A 224 4.08 2.15 18.28
N LEU A 225 3.75 2.77 19.41
CA LEU A 225 2.47 2.54 20.11
C LEU A 225 1.26 2.91 19.25
N LEU A 226 1.34 4.02 18.50
CA LEU A 226 0.27 4.47 17.61
C LEU A 226 0.07 3.55 16.40
N LEU A 227 1.12 2.84 15.96
CA LEU A 227 1.01 1.84 14.89
C LEU A 227 0.36 0.55 15.39
N VAL A 228 0.63 0.11 16.63
CA VAL A 228 0.18 -1.19 17.14
C VAL A 228 -1.33 -1.36 17.03
N TYR A 229 -2.12 -0.42 17.56
CA TYR A 229 -3.57 -0.56 17.66
C TYR A 229 -4.31 -0.67 16.32
N PRO A 230 -4.12 0.22 15.33
CA PRO A 230 -4.82 0.09 14.05
C PRO A 230 -4.48 -1.23 13.36
N ILE A 231 -3.24 -1.72 13.50
CA ILE A 231 -2.82 -2.98 12.88
C ILE A 231 -3.42 -4.17 13.60
N LEU A 232 -3.36 -4.17 14.93
CA LEU A 232 -3.94 -5.18 15.79
C LEU A 232 -5.44 -5.34 15.50
N TYR A 233 -6.19 -4.24 15.40
CA TYR A 233 -7.64 -4.30 15.19
C TYR A 233 -8.02 -4.88 13.83
N PHE A 234 -7.35 -4.50 12.74
CA PHE A 234 -7.69 -5.09 11.44
C PHE A 234 -7.25 -6.55 11.35
N ALA A 235 -6.11 -6.90 11.98
CA ALA A 235 -5.60 -8.26 11.99
C ALA A 235 -6.51 -9.21 12.78
N ILE A 236 -6.94 -8.81 14.00
CA ILE A 236 -7.91 -9.57 14.78
C ILE A 236 -9.26 -9.64 14.07
N GLY A 237 -9.68 -8.54 13.43
CA GLY A 237 -10.91 -8.49 12.64
C GLY A 237 -10.88 -9.36 11.37
N GLY A 238 -9.73 -9.97 11.02
CA GLY A 238 -9.60 -10.81 9.83
C GLY A 238 -9.74 -10.03 8.53
N PHE A 239 -9.50 -8.72 8.54
CA PHE A 239 -9.69 -7.88 7.36
C PHE A 239 -8.57 -8.09 6.32
N GLN A 240 -8.95 -8.10 5.05
CA GLN A 240 -8.05 -8.48 3.96
C GLN A 240 -7.19 -7.29 3.49
N HIS A 241 -5.90 -7.55 3.32
CA HIS A 241 -4.91 -6.58 2.85
C HIS A 241 -4.33 -7.09 1.54
N GLY A 242 -4.64 -6.44 0.41
CA GLY A 242 -4.33 -6.92 -0.94
C GLY A 242 -2.83 -7.17 -1.17
N PRO A 243 -1.93 -6.23 -0.81
CA PRO A 243 -0.49 -6.49 -0.91
C PRO A 243 -0.02 -7.68 -0.06
N ALA A 244 -0.69 -7.95 1.05
CA ALA A 244 -0.38 -9.10 1.90
C ALA A 244 -0.97 -10.41 1.37
N ASN A 245 -2.15 -10.38 0.74
CA ASN A 245 -2.72 -11.53 0.07
C ASN A 245 -1.81 -12.07 -1.04
N SER A 246 -0.97 -11.22 -1.65
CA SER A 246 0.03 -11.68 -2.62
C SER A 246 1.01 -12.72 -2.05
N PHE A 247 1.32 -12.68 -0.75
CA PHE A 247 2.13 -13.73 -0.11
C PHE A 247 1.46 -15.11 -0.21
N PHE A 248 0.19 -15.22 0.16
CA PHE A 248 -0.56 -16.49 0.07
C PHE A 248 -0.71 -16.95 -1.37
N MET A 249 -0.99 -16.03 -2.30
CA MET A 249 -1.05 -16.33 -3.73
C MET A 249 0.27 -16.94 -4.24
N TRP A 250 1.42 -16.37 -3.88
CA TRP A 250 2.72 -16.91 -4.28
C TRP A 250 3.02 -18.24 -3.60
N MET A 251 2.70 -18.40 -2.32
CA MET A 251 2.92 -19.67 -1.62
C MET A 251 2.07 -20.79 -2.21
N MET A 252 0.79 -20.56 -2.51
CA MET A 252 -0.07 -21.53 -3.21
C MET A 252 0.51 -21.91 -4.58
N LEU A 253 1.02 -20.94 -5.34
CA LEU A 253 1.65 -21.19 -6.63
C LEU A 253 2.94 -22.02 -6.49
N LEU A 254 3.81 -21.66 -5.54
CA LEU A 254 5.04 -22.39 -5.30
C LEU A 254 4.77 -23.81 -4.80
N GLU A 255 3.71 -23.99 -4.03
CA GLU A 255 3.29 -25.32 -3.58
C GLU A 255 2.84 -26.19 -4.76
N CYS A 256 2.18 -25.63 -5.78
CA CYS A 256 1.86 -26.34 -7.03
C CYS A 256 3.11 -26.71 -7.86
N ILE A 257 4.16 -25.87 -7.82
CA ILE A 257 5.37 -26.05 -8.67
C ILE A 257 6.37 -26.98 -8.00
N PHE A 258 6.53 -26.85 -6.69
CA PHE A 258 7.55 -27.53 -5.89
C PHE A 258 6.96 -28.62 -5.00
N THR A 259 5.72 -29.07 -5.22
CA THR A 259 5.13 -30.19 -4.48
C THR A 259 6.08 -31.38 -4.60
N GLN A 260 6.70 -31.77 -3.48
CA GLN A 260 7.76 -32.75 -3.52
C GLN A 260 7.20 -34.16 -3.35
N ASP A 261 7.46 -35.04 -4.34
CA ASP A 261 7.08 -36.46 -4.34
C ASP A 261 7.73 -37.29 -3.21
N TRP A 262 8.71 -36.77 -2.48
CA TRP A 262 9.38 -37.56 -1.43
C TRP A 262 8.55 -37.71 -0.14
N ALA A 263 7.44 -36.96 0.00
CA ALA A 263 6.49 -37.07 1.11
C ALA A 263 5.21 -37.85 0.72
N SER A 264 5.32 -38.81 -0.19
CA SER A 264 4.23 -39.58 -0.82
C SER A 264 3.53 -40.60 0.11
N THR A 265 3.24 -40.24 1.34
CA THR A 265 2.35 -41.02 2.22
C THR A 265 1.50 -40.04 3.02
N ASN A 266 0.26 -39.82 2.56
CA ASN A 266 -0.78 -38.95 3.14
C ASN A 266 -0.71 -37.44 2.76
N GLN A 267 -0.58 -37.12 1.47
CA GLN A 267 -0.86 -35.74 1.03
C GLN A 267 -2.35 -35.42 1.22
N THR A 268 -2.67 -34.50 2.12
CA THR A 268 -4.01 -33.92 2.31
C THR A 268 -4.26 -32.70 1.42
N LEU A 269 -3.20 -32.14 0.82
CA LEU A 269 -3.23 -30.94 -0.01
C LEU A 269 -3.21 -31.32 -1.49
N THR A 270 -4.20 -30.85 -2.23
CA THR A 270 -4.27 -30.96 -3.71
C THR A 270 -4.29 -29.56 -4.33
N PRO A 271 -3.22 -28.76 -4.19
CA PRO A 271 -3.16 -27.41 -4.71
C PRO A 271 -3.10 -27.45 -6.23
N GLU A 272 -4.05 -26.78 -6.89
CA GLU A 272 -4.09 -26.67 -8.34
C GLU A 272 -3.82 -25.23 -8.79
N PHE A 273 -3.21 -25.08 -9.96
CA PHE A 273 -2.95 -23.76 -10.55
C PHE A 273 -4.23 -22.91 -10.66
N ILE A 274 -5.38 -23.55 -10.88
CA ILE A 274 -6.68 -22.86 -10.94
C ILE A 274 -7.03 -22.18 -9.61
N HIS A 275 -6.63 -22.74 -8.45
CA HIS A 275 -6.88 -22.12 -7.15
C HIS A 275 -6.14 -20.78 -7.00
N VAL A 276 -4.94 -20.66 -7.58
CA VAL A 276 -4.18 -19.40 -7.60
C VAL A 276 -4.93 -18.34 -8.41
N LEU A 277 -5.47 -18.72 -9.57
CA LEU A 277 -6.27 -17.81 -10.40
C LEU A 277 -7.57 -17.39 -9.69
N ILE A 278 -8.27 -18.34 -9.08
CA ILE A 278 -9.48 -18.09 -8.27
C ILE A 278 -9.14 -17.14 -7.10
N PHE A 279 -8.04 -17.38 -6.39
CA PHE A 279 -7.56 -16.54 -5.30
C PHE A 279 -7.26 -15.12 -5.79
N PHE A 280 -6.60 -14.99 -6.94
CA PHE A 280 -6.32 -13.69 -7.53
C PHE A 280 -7.60 -12.93 -7.88
N CYS A 281 -8.54 -13.57 -8.57
CA CYS A 281 -9.77 -12.96 -9.06
C CYS A 281 -10.78 -12.65 -7.95
N LEU A 282 -10.98 -13.56 -7.00
CA LEU A 282 -12.06 -13.46 -6.00
C LEU A 282 -11.61 -12.93 -4.64
N SER A 283 -10.32 -13.00 -4.31
CA SER A 283 -9.78 -12.40 -3.09
C SER A 283 -8.91 -11.18 -3.39
N THR A 284 -7.86 -11.33 -4.20
CA THR A 284 -6.81 -10.29 -4.32
C THR A 284 -7.32 -9.02 -5.01
N ILE A 285 -7.94 -9.13 -6.18
CA ILE A 285 -8.51 -7.99 -6.92
C ILE A 285 -9.57 -7.24 -6.09
N PRO A 286 -10.65 -7.87 -5.60
CA PRO A 286 -11.67 -7.17 -4.82
C PRO A 286 -11.08 -6.54 -3.55
N THR A 287 -10.15 -7.21 -2.88
CA THR A 287 -9.45 -6.66 -1.72
C THR A 287 -8.66 -5.40 -2.08
N LEU A 288 -7.95 -5.38 -3.21
CA LEU A 288 -7.21 -4.18 -3.66
C LEU A 288 -8.13 -3.01 -3.98
N LEU A 289 -9.29 -3.27 -4.61
CA LEU A 289 -10.31 -2.26 -4.87
C LEU A 289 -10.91 -1.71 -3.56
N GLY A 290 -11.24 -2.61 -2.63
CA GLY A 290 -11.73 -2.25 -1.32
C GLY A 290 -10.72 -1.46 -0.51
N ASN A 291 -9.46 -1.93 -0.47
CA ASN A 291 -8.36 -1.21 0.14
C ASN A 291 -8.24 0.18 -0.46
N TRP A 292 -8.21 0.31 -1.79
CA TRP A 292 -8.14 1.61 -2.43
C TRP A 292 -9.28 2.51 -1.96
N LEU A 293 -10.55 2.06 -2.04
CA LEU A 293 -11.71 2.85 -1.63
C LEU A 293 -11.63 3.28 -0.15
N GLY A 294 -11.25 2.37 0.74
CA GLY A 294 -11.14 2.63 2.19
C GLY A 294 -10.09 3.69 2.52
N GLY A 295 -8.92 3.66 1.89
CA GLY A 295 -7.87 4.66 2.13
C GLY A 295 -8.04 5.95 1.33
N SER A 296 -8.55 5.86 0.10
CA SER A 296 -8.64 6.98 -0.85
C SER A 296 -9.79 7.94 -0.59
N PHE A 297 -11.00 7.42 -0.37
CA PHE A 297 -12.19 8.24 -0.22
C PHE A 297 -12.69 8.25 1.21
N LEU A 298 -12.75 7.10 1.88
CA LEU A 298 -13.28 7.08 3.24
C LEU A 298 -12.29 7.71 4.21
N MET A 299 -11.10 7.13 4.41
CA MET A 299 -10.15 7.66 5.40
C MET A 299 -9.67 9.07 5.02
N ALA A 300 -9.11 9.26 3.82
CA ALA A 300 -8.63 10.58 3.40
C ALA A 300 -9.77 11.61 3.29
N GLY A 301 -10.96 11.20 2.83
CA GLY A 301 -12.11 12.12 2.72
C GLY A 301 -12.67 12.54 4.08
N ILE A 302 -12.76 11.62 5.05
CA ILE A 302 -13.15 11.94 6.44
C ILE A 302 -12.14 12.92 7.04
N LEU A 303 -10.84 12.62 6.97
CA LEU A 303 -9.78 13.48 7.51
C LEU A 303 -9.78 14.87 6.86
N HIS A 304 -9.98 14.95 5.54
CA HIS A 304 -10.12 16.22 4.83
C HIS A 304 -11.38 16.98 5.26
N THR A 305 -12.51 16.30 5.38
CA THR A 305 -13.80 16.96 5.70
C THR A 305 -13.80 17.54 7.11
N ILE A 306 -13.29 16.79 8.09
CA ILE A 306 -13.13 17.27 9.48
C ILE A 306 -12.19 18.47 9.53
N ASN A 307 -11.08 18.44 8.77
CA ASN A 307 -10.03 19.45 8.81
C ASN A 307 -10.03 20.36 7.57
N LYS A 308 -11.20 20.63 6.98
CA LYS A 308 -11.31 21.21 5.63
C LYS A 308 -10.58 22.54 5.48
N LYS A 309 -10.70 23.41 6.49
CA LYS A 309 -10.05 24.74 6.52
C LYS A 309 -8.53 24.61 6.35
N TYR A 310 -7.90 23.78 7.18
CA TYR A 310 -6.44 23.62 7.21
C TYR A 310 -5.91 22.79 6.05
N THR A 311 -6.57 21.68 5.73
CA THR A 311 -6.13 20.80 4.64
C THR A 311 -6.24 21.47 3.28
N THR A 312 -7.28 22.29 3.05
CA THR A 312 -7.40 23.09 1.81
C THR A 312 -6.26 24.10 1.69
N LEU A 313 -5.95 24.83 2.77
CA LEU A 313 -4.81 25.75 2.79
C LEU A 313 -3.47 25.03 2.56
N LEU A 314 -3.28 23.86 3.18
CA LEU A 314 -2.09 23.03 2.96
C LEU A 314 -1.96 22.65 1.49
N PHE A 315 -3.05 22.20 0.86
CA PHE A 315 -3.04 21.81 -0.55
C PHE A 315 -2.75 23.00 -1.48
N MET A 316 -3.30 24.17 -1.19
CA MET A 316 -2.98 25.42 -1.90
C MET A 316 -1.49 25.79 -1.75
N LYS A 317 -0.93 25.72 -0.52
CA LYS A 317 0.50 26.01 -0.26
C LYS A 317 1.41 25.05 -1.04
N LEU A 318 1.14 23.75 -1.00
CA LEU A 318 1.92 22.76 -1.74
C LEU A 318 1.77 22.90 -3.27
N LYS A 319 0.61 23.33 -3.75
CA LYS A 319 0.37 23.63 -5.17
C LYS A 319 1.17 24.85 -5.62
N LEU A 320 1.19 25.91 -4.79
CA LEU A 320 2.00 27.11 -5.00
C LEU A 320 3.49 26.74 -5.12
N GLU A 321 4.05 26.02 -4.14
CA GLU A 321 5.45 25.57 -4.16
C GLU A 321 5.79 24.76 -5.43
N LYS A 322 4.87 23.89 -5.88
CA LYS A 322 5.01 23.12 -7.11
C LYS A 322 5.06 24.02 -8.34
N TYR A 323 4.16 24.99 -8.44
CA TYR A 323 4.09 25.88 -9.60
C TYR A 323 5.25 26.85 -9.67
N GLU A 324 5.69 27.40 -8.56
CA GLU A 324 6.90 28.23 -8.53
C GLU A 324 8.12 27.46 -9.03
N LYS A 325 8.26 26.19 -8.61
CA LYS A 325 9.32 25.31 -9.10
C LYS A 325 9.19 25.03 -10.61
N ILE A 326 7.99 24.76 -11.11
CA ILE A 326 7.75 24.54 -12.54
C ILE A 326 8.04 25.80 -13.36
N LEU A 327 7.60 26.96 -12.89
CA LEU A 327 7.84 28.26 -13.53
C LEU A 327 9.34 28.54 -13.63
N MET A 328 10.07 28.36 -12.53
CA MET A 328 11.53 28.53 -12.49
C MET A 328 12.23 27.63 -13.51
N LEU A 329 11.91 26.33 -13.53
CA LEU A 329 12.49 25.37 -14.47
C LEU A 329 12.13 25.69 -15.93
N THR A 330 10.91 26.19 -16.17
CA THR A 330 10.45 26.55 -17.51
C THR A 330 11.19 27.78 -18.04
N LYS A 331 11.40 28.81 -17.20
CA LYS A 331 12.20 30.00 -17.54
C LYS A 331 13.65 29.61 -17.84
N LEU A 332 14.30 28.84 -16.96
CA LEU A 332 15.67 28.34 -17.18
C LEU A 332 15.83 27.55 -18.49
N ASN A 333 14.85 26.72 -18.84
CA ASN A 333 14.87 25.99 -20.11
C ASN A 333 14.68 26.92 -21.32
N LYS A 334 13.89 28.00 -21.18
CA LYS A 334 13.75 29.03 -22.22
C LYS A 334 15.09 29.69 -22.50
N ASP A 335 15.75 30.15 -21.45
CA ASP A 335 17.01 30.89 -21.53
C ASP A 335 18.10 30.00 -22.15
N LYS A 336 18.17 28.72 -21.77
CA LYS A 336 19.08 27.74 -22.39
C LYS A 336 18.83 27.54 -23.89
N ILE A 337 17.57 27.57 -24.32
CA ILE A 337 17.21 27.42 -25.75
C ILE A 337 17.59 28.70 -26.51
N GLU A 338 17.40 29.88 -25.92
CA GLU A 338 17.77 31.16 -26.52
C GLU A 338 19.28 31.29 -26.67
N LEU A 339 20.06 30.97 -25.62
CA LEU A 339 21.53 30.92 -25.67
C LEU A 339 22.04 29.99 -26.77
N LYS A 340 21.49 28.77 -26.89
CA LYS A 340 21.86 27.83 -27.97
C LYS A 340 21.54 28.36 -29.37
N LYS A 341 20.51 29.20 -29.53
CA LYS A 341 20.17 29.83 -30.81
C LYS A 341 21.15 30.95 -31.14
N GLU A 342 21.55 31.75 -30.15
CA GLU A 342 22.57 32.79 -30.31
C GLU A 342 23.94 32.20 -30.63
N GLU A 343 24.39 31.16 -29.92
CA GLU A 343 25.65 30.46 -30.23
C GLU A 343 25.68 29.92 -31.66
N LYS A 344 24.55 29.39 -32.16
CA LYS A 344 24.44 28.94 -33.56
C LYS A 344 24.52 30.09 -34.56
N ARG A 345 23.92 31.24 -34.25
CA ARG A 345 24.00 32.45 -35.10
C ARG A 345 25.43 32.98 -35.16
N ILE A 346 26.13 33.01 -34.02
CA ILE A 346 27.52 33.44 -33.95
C ILE A 346 28.45 32.51 -34.74
N LYS A 347 28.21 31.19 -34.73
CA LYS A 347 29.00 30.22 -35.51
C LYS A 347 28.72 30.22 -37.02
N GLN A 348 27.64 30.90 -37.46
CA GLN A 348 27.24 30.98 -38.87
C GLN A 348 27.64 32.31 -39.53
N ASN A 349 28.16 33.26 -38.75
CA ASN A 349 28.69 34.55 -39.19
C ASN A 349 30.22 34.55 -39.08
#